data_AF-A0A0S8CGH8-F1
#
_entry.id   AF-A0A0S8CGH8-F1
#
_cell.length_a   1.000
_cell.length_b   1.000
_cell.length_c   1.000
_cell.angle_alpha   90.00
_cell.angle_beta   90.00
_cell.angle_gamma   90.00
#
_symmetry.space_group_name_H-M   'P 1'
#
loop_
_entity.id
_entity.type
_entity.pdbx_description
1 polymer ?
#
loop_
_entity_poly.entity_id
_entity_poly.type
_entity_poly.pdbx_seq_one_letter_code
_entity_poly.pdbx_strand_id
1 'polypeptide(L)'
;MIIGRILKLASGSMSMSEEVWFRHANPRSGWSRFATYPLVILAFWSRAWLGIWFIIPVVAVFIWAWLNPRIFPKPTSTDNWMSKGVFGEKIFTERRKTKTEVPSHHVAAGNLTTIISIIGVAILTYGLVVLEIWPTVAGAAIAFLGKTWYVDRMVWLFEDMKHIPEYKKWLY
;
A
#
# COMPACT_ATOMS: atom_id res chain seq x y z
N MET A 1 11.16 -18.31 23.45
CA MET A 1 9.71 -18.25 23.77
C MET A 1 9.13 -16.83 23.68
N ILE A 2 9.81 -15.80 24.21
CA ILE A 2 9.36 -14.39 24.19
C ILE A 2 9.42 -13.78 22.78
N ILE A 3 10.53 -13.96 22.05
CA ILE A 3 10.70 -13.46 20.67
C ILE A 3 9.63 -14.03 19.73
N GLY A 4 9.31 -15.32 19.86
CA GLY A 4 8.23 -15.95 19.08
C GLY A 4 6.84 -15.38 19.39
N ARG A 5 6.57 -14.99 20.64
CA ARG A 5 5.33 -14.29 21.01
C ARG A 5 5.30 -12.86 20.48
N ILE A 6 6.40 -12.12 20.56
CA ILE A 6 6.51 -10.75 20.00
C ILE A 6 6.34 -10.79 18.49
N LEU A 7 7.01 -11.71 17.79
CA LEU A 7 6.86 -11.89 16.35
C LEU A 7 5.46 -12.32 15.95
N LYS A 8 4.78 -13.17 16.75
CA LYS A 8 3.40 -13.58 16.50
C LYS A 8 2.39 -12.47 16.76
N LEU A 9 2.63 -11.62 17.77
CA LEU A 9 1.83 -10.43 18.05
C LEU A 9 2.06 -9.35 16.99
N ALA A 10 3.31 -9.18 16.52
CA ALA A 10 3.66 -8.26 15.45
C ALA A 10 3.12 -8.73 14.09
N SER A 11 3.18 -10.03 13.78
CA SER A 11 2.59 -10.57 12.55
C SER A 11 1.06 -10.56 12.60
N GLY A 12 0.46 -10.82 13.77
CA GLY A 12 -0.97 -10.68 14.01
C GLY A 12 -1.44 -9.22 13.87
N SER A 13 -0.68 -8.27 14.39
CA SER A 13 -1.01 -6.84 14.28
C SER A 13 -0.74 -6.27 12.88
N MET A 14 0.18 -6.85 12.12
CA MET A 14 0.41 -6.53 10.70
C MET A 14 -0.57 -7.20 9.77
N SER A 15 -1.19 -8.33 10.17
CA SER A 15 -2.23 -8.98 9.38
C SER A 15 -3.45 -8.08 9.29
N MET A 16 -3.93 -7.86 8.06
CA MET A 16 -5.15 -7.10 7.85
C MET A 16 -6.35 -7.99 8.13
N SER A 17 -7.01 -7.76 9.27
CA SER A 17 -8.32 -8.38 9.53
C SER A 17 -9.32 -7.89 8.49
N GLU A 18 -10.43 -8.62 8.34
CA GLU A 18 -11.50 -8.23 7.43
C GLU A 18 -11.98 -6.80 7.71
N GLU A 19 -12.20 -6.46 8.99
CA GLU A 19 -12.60 -5.11 9.38
C GLU A 19 -11.60 -4.04 8.93
N VAL A 20 -10.29 -4.27 9.10
CA VAL A 20 -9.25 -3.33 8.69
C VAL A 20 -9.22 -3.18 7.17
N TRP A 21 -9.50 -4.23 6.38
CA TRP A 21 -9.66 -4.12 4.94
C TRP A 21 -10.82 -3.20 4.55
N PHE A 22 -11.98 -3.35 5.20
CA PHE A 22 -13.15 -2.50 4.92
C PHE A 22 -12.93 -1.04 5.34
N ARG A 23 -12.19 -0.78 6.43
CA ARG A 23 -11.76 0.56 6.81
C ARG A 23 -10.73 1.14 5.82
N HIS A 24 -9.80 0.31 5.35
CA HIS A 24 -8.80 0.71 4.36
C HIS A 24 -9.43 1.11 3.03
N ALA A 25 -10.54 0.48 2.64
CA ALA A 25 -11.30 0.83 1.45
C ALA A 25 -11.90 2.25 1.51
N ASN A 26 -11.81 2.97 2.64
CA ASN A 26 -12.22 4.36 2.72
C ASN A 26 -11.35 5.25 1.82
N PRO A 27 -11.93 6.04 0.90
CA PRO A 27 -11.15 6.91 0.00
C PRO A 27 -10.23 7.89 0.74
N ARG A 28 -10.66 8.41 1.89
CA ARG A 28 -9.83 9.30 2.72
C ARG A 28 -8.60 8.57 3.28
N SER A 29 -8.74 7.29 3.65
CA SER A 29 -7.61 6.43 4.03
C SER A 29 -6.65 6.28 2.85
N GLY A 30 -7.18 5.89 1.69
CA GLY A 30 -6.37 5.72 0.48
C GLY A 30 -5.59 6.98 0.09
N TRP A 31 -6.28 8.10 -0.12
CA TRP A 31 -5.64 9.35 -0.55
C TRP A 31 -4.64 9.91 0.46
N SER A 32 -4.92 9.80 1.76
CA SER A 32 -3.96 10.24 2.77
C SER A 32 -2.70 9.36 2.83
N ARG A 33 -2.78 8.08 2.44
CA ARG A 33 -1.59 7.24 2.25
C ARG A 33 -0.78 7.64 1.01
N PHE A 34 -1.44 8.00 -0.08
CA PHE A 34 -0.74 8.59 -1.24
C PHE A 34 -0.01 9.88 -0.84
N ALA A 35 -0.67 10.74 -0.05
CA ALA A 35 -0.05 11.96 0.49
C ALA A 35 1.08 11.69 1.51
N THR A 36 1.12 10.49 2.11
CA THR A 36 2.20 10.08 3.02
C THR A 36 3.50 9.83 2.27
N TYR A 37 3.44 9.47 0.99
CA TYR A 37 4.62 9.15 0.19
C TYR A 37 5.68 10.26 0.15
N PRO A 38 5.35 11.54 -0.20
CA PRO A 38 6.33 12.62 -0.11
C PRO A 38 6.83 12.87 1.32
N LEU A 39 6.01 12.62 2.35
CA LEU A 39 6.44 12.75 3.75
C LEU A 39 7.49 11.70 4.14
N VAL A 40 7.41 10.48 3.61
CA VAL A 40 8.46 9.46 3.79
C VAL A 40 9.77 9.97 3.20
N ILE A 41 9.74 10.49 1.98
CA ILE A 41 10.92 11.00 1.29
C ILE A 41 11.54 12.14 2.09
N LEU A 42 10.74 13.12 2.52
CA LEU A 42 11.20 14.23 3.34
C LEU A 42 11.74 13.77 4.71
N ALA A 43 11.11 12.79 5.35
CA ALA A 43 11.57 12.26 6.62
C ALA A 43 12.98 11.64 6.50
N PHE A 44 13.22 10.82 5.47
CA PHE A 44 14.56 10.27 5.22
C PHE A 44 15.57 11.32 4.75
N TRP A 45 15.16 12.24 3.86
CA TRP A 45 16.02 13.33 3.41
C TRP A 45 16.43 14.26 4.55
N SER A 46 15.57 14.43 5.56
CA SER A 46 15.82 15.32 6.69
C SER A 46 17.08 14.99 7.48
N ARG A 47 17.68 13.80 7.30
CA ARG A 47 19.02 13.47 7.82
C ARG A 47 20.09 14.46 7.38
N ALA A 48 19.91 15.13 6.23
CA ALA A 48 20.81 16.18 5.75
C ALA A 48 20.85 17.41 6.66
N TRP A 49 19.76 17.67 7.40
CA TRP A 49 19.61 18.83 8.28
C TRP A 49 19.60 18.45 9.76
N LEU A 50 19.01 17.30 10.08
CA LEU A 50 18.73 16.85 11.45
C LEU A 50 19.76 15.86 11.99
N GLY A 51 20.71 15.40 11.17
CA GLY A 51 21.63 14.34 11.55
C GLY A 51 20.86 13.10 12.01
N ILE A 52 21.15 12.57 13.20
CA ILE A 52 20.48 11.40 13.77
C ILE A 52 19.00 11.62 14.11
N TRP A 53 18.59 12.87 14.32
CA TRP A 53 17.21 13.20 14.73
C TRP A 53 16.16 12.95 13.64
N PHE A 54 16.58 12.70 12.39
CA PHE A 54 15.69 12.27 11.30
C PHE A 54 14.90 10.99 11.61
N ILE A 55 15.36 10.17 12.57
CA ILE A 55 14.64 8.99 13.04
C ILE A 55 13.25 9.38 13.57
N ILE A 56 13.09 10.55 14.19
CA ILE A 56 11.80 11.01 14.73
C ILE A 56 10.74 11.15 13.63
N PRO A 57 10.93 11.95 12.56
CA PRO A 57 9.93 12.05 11.49
C PRO A 57 9.75 10.72 10.76
N VAL A 58 10.81 9.90 10.60
CA VAL A 58 10.68 8.56 10.00
C VAL A 58 9.71 7.69 10.80
N VAL A 59 9.93 7.58 12.13
CA VAL A 59 9.05 6.82 13.02
C VAL A 59 7.63 7.36 13.00
N ALA A 60 7.45 8.69 13.03
CA ALA A 60 6.13 9.30 12.97
C ALA A 60 5.36 8.92 11.69
N VAL A 61 6.03 8.93 10.54
CA VAL A 61 5.42 8.55 9.25
C VAL A 61 5.06 7.06 9.21
N PHE A 62 5.91 6.18 9.76
CA PHE A 62 5.57 4.75 9.85
C PHE A 62 4.42 4.47 10.82
N ILE A 63 4.34 5.18 11.94
CA ILE A 63 3.19 5.13 12.86
C ILE A 63 1.93 5.55 12.12
N TRP A 64 1.97 6.66 11.38
CA TRP A 64 0.84 7.11 10.57
C TRP A 64 0.44 6.05 9.54
N ALA A 65 1.39 5.49 8.79
CA ALA A 65 1.10 4.45 7.80
C ALA A 65 0.42 3.21 8.42
N TRP A 66 0.76 2.86 9.65
CA TRP A 66 0.12 1.79 10.42
C TRP A 66 -1.27 2.18 10.95
N LEU A 67 -1.42 3.39 11.51
CA LEU A 67 -2.69 3.88 12.05
C LEU A 67 -3.74 4.11 10.96
N ASN A 68 -3.32 4.60 9.80
CA ASN A 68 -4.19 5.05 8.73
C ASN A 68 -5.33 4.04 8.41
N PRO A 69 -5.08 2.79 7.97
CA PRO A 69 -6.18 1.86 7.67
C PRO A 69 -7.01 1.43 8.89
N ARG A 70 -6.59 1.76 10.12
CA ARG A 70 -7.26 1.36 11.37
C ARG A 70 -8.16 2.47 11.93
N ILE A 71 -7.81 3.74 11.73
CA ILE A 71 -8.53 4.87 12.33
C ILE A 71 -9.70 5.38 11.48
N PHE A 72 -9.67 5.18 10.16
CA PHE A 72 -10.77 5.63 9.30
C PHE A 72 -12.00 4.71 9.47
N PRO A 73 -13.21 5.26 9.45
CA PRO A 73 -14.43 4.45 9.48
C PRO A 73 -14.58 3.70 8.14
N LYS A 74 -15.39 2.64 8.15
CA LYS A 74 -15.87 2.00 6.92
C LYS A 74 -16.55 3.08 6.03
N PRO A 75 -16.25 3.15 4.73
CA PRO A 75 -16.88 4.14 3.85
C PRO A 75 -18.38 3.91 3.75
N THR A 76 -19.14 4.95 3.43
CA THR A 76 -20.59 4.85 3.19
C THR A 76 -20.93 4.29 1.81
N SER A 77 -20.03 4.48 0.83
CA SER A 77 -20.10 3.86 -0.49
C SER A 77 -18.72 3.42 -0.96
N THR A 78 -18.68 2.32 -1.70
CA THR A 78 -17.47 1.72 -2.27
C THR A 78 -17.45 1.77 -3.79
N ASP A 79 -18.43 2.41 -4.42
CA ASP A 79 -18.45 2.64 -5.87
C ASP A 79 -17.55 3.81 -6.28
N ASN A 80 -16.25 3.67 -6.00
CA ASN A 80 -15.24 4.63 -6.39
C ASN A 80 -13.90 3.93 -6.65
N TRP A 81 -13.01 4.60 -7.38
CA TRP A 81 -11.73 4.04 -7.81
C TRP A 81 -10.87 3.54 -6.63
N MET A 82 -10.80 4.30 -5.54
CA MET A 82 -9.95 3.95 -4.40
C MET A 82 -10.47 2.70 -3.66
N SER A 83 -11.76 2.64 -3.37
CA SER A 83 -12.37 1.49 -2.69
C SER A 83 -12.26 0.22 -3.51
N LYS A 84 -12.54 0.29 -4.82
CA LYS A 84 -12.39 -0.85 -5.75
C LYS A 84 -10.93 -1.31 -5.84
N GLY A 85 -9.98 -0.38 -5.88
CA GLY A 85 -8.56 -0.68 -5.86
C GLY A 85 -8.13 -1.46 -4.61
N VAL A 86 -8.59 -1.03 -3.42
CA VAL A 86 -8.30 -1.73 -2.16
C VAL A 86 -8.92 -3.13 -2.13
N PHE A 87 -10.16 -3.29 -2.61
CA PHE A 87 -10.77 -4.62 -2.66
C PHE A 87 -10.13 -5.54 -3.70
N GLY A 88 -9.71 -5.01 -4.84
CA GLY A 88 -8.90 -5.76 -5.79
C GLY A 88 -7.57 -6.20 -5.18
N GLU A 89 -6.90 -5.33 -4.41
CA GLU A 89 -5.67 -5.67 -3.68
C GLU A 89 -5.93 -6.76 -2.63
N LYS A 90 -7.08 -6.73 -1.94
CA LYS A 90 -7.52 -7.81 -1.03
C LYS A 90 -7.67 -9.13 -1.76
N ILE A 91 -8.44 -9.17 -2.86
CA ILE A 91 -8.64 -10.37 -3.69
C ILE A 91 -7.29 -10.90 -4.15
N PHE A 92 -6.45 -10.03 -4.71
CA PHE A 92 -5.13 -10.40 -5.19
C PHE A 92 -4.30 -10.99 -4.06
N THR A 93 -4.19 -10.32 -2.91
CA THR A 93 -3.34 -10.76 -1.80
C THR A 93 -3.82 -12.08 -1.20
N GLU A 94 -5.12 -12.25 -1.04
CA GLU A 94 -5.72 -13.41 -0.38
C GLU A 94 -5.93 -14.61 -1.32
N ARG A 95 -5.79 -14.43 -2.65
CA ARG A 95 -6.08 -15.46 -3.68
C ARG A 95 -5.53 -16.85 -3.39
N ARG A 96 -4.31 -16.95 -2.84
CA ARG A 96 -3.67 -18.23 -2.50
C ARG A 96 -4.31 -18.88 -1.27
N LYS A 97 -4.70 -18.08 -0.28
CA LYS A 97 -5.34 -18.53 0.96
C LYS A 97 -6.79 -18.95 0.70
N THR A 98 -7.51 -18.18 -0.10
CA THR A 98 -8.92 -18.42 -0.45
C THR A 98 -9.10 -19.39 -1.62
N LYS A 99 -8.00 -19.79 -2.29
CA LYS A 99 -8.01 -20.57 -3.53
C LYS A 99 -8.86 -19.92 -4.64
N THR A 100 -8.92 -18.59 -4.66
CA THR A 100 -9.62 -17.84 -5.70
C THR A 100 -8.84 -17.90 -7.00
N GLU A 101 -9.50 -18.34 -8.07
CA GLU A 101 -8.93 -18.30 -9.41
C GLU A 101 -8.95 -16.86 -9.95
N VAL A 102 -7.77 -16.26 -10.04
CA VAL A 102 -7.58 -14.92 -10.61
C VAL A 102 -7.07 -15.09 -12.05
N PRO A 103 -7.66 -14.41 -13.05
CA PRO A 103 -7.20 -14.48 -14.43
C PRO A 103 -5.70 -14.19 -14.56
N SER A 104 -5.01 -14.96 -15.41
CA SER A 104 -3.55 -14.91 -15.55
C SER A 104 -3.02 -13.53 -15.97
N HIS A 105 -3.78 -12.79 -16.78
CA HIS A 105 -3.42 -11.43 -17.20
C HIS A 105 -3.41 -10.43 -16.03
N HIS A 106 -4.31 -10.57 -15.05
CA HIS A 106 -4.30 -9.75 -13.82
C HIS A 106 -3.09 -10.09 -12.94
N VAL A 107 -2.72 -11.37 -12.87
CA VAL A 107 -1.49 -11.80 -12.17
C VAL A 107 -0.25 -11.22 -12.83
N ALA A 108 -0.14 -11.30 -14.16
CA ALA A 108 0.98 -10.74 -14.89
C ALA A 108 1.07 -9.21 -14.72
N ALA A 109 -0.04 -8.50 -14.88
CA ALA A 109 -0.09 -7.04 -14.73
C ALA A 109 0.24 -6.59 -13.29
N GLY A 110 -0.31 -7.26 -12.28
CA GLY A 110 -0.02 -6.99 -10.87
C GLY A 110 1.46 -7.22 -10.53
N ASN A 111 2.05 -8.31 -11.04
CA ASN A 111 3.48 -8.58 -10.83
C ASN A 111 4.37 -7.57 -11.54
N LEU A 112 4.07 -7.22 -12.80
CA LEU A 112 4.84 -6.25 -13.57
C LEU A 112 4.87 -4.87 -12.89
N THR A 113 3.70 -4.35 -12.51
CA THR A 113 3.59 -3.05 -11.82
C THR A 113 4.28 -3.07 -10.45
N THR A 114 4.27 -4.21 -9.76
CA THR A 114 5.03 -4.41 -8.51
C THR A 114 6.54 -4.36 -8.77
N ILE A 115 7.04 -5.02 -9.82
CA ILE A 115 8.45 -5.00 -10.20
C ILE A 115 8.90 -3.57 -10.54
N ILE A 116 8.11 -2.84 -11.33
CA ILE A 116 8.37 -1.42 -11.65
C ILE A 116 8.46 -0.60 -10.36
N SER A 117 7.53 -0.82 -9.42
CA SER A 117 7.53 -0.14 -8.13
C SER A 117 8.79 -0.44 -7.31
N ILE A 118 9.22 -1.70 -7.28
CA ILE A 118 10.44 -2.14 -6.59
C ILE A 118 11.69 -1.47 -7.20
N ILE A 119 11.79 -1.41 -8.52
CA ILE A 119 12.88 -0.72 -9.21
C ILE A 119 12.91 0.76 -8.82
N GLY A 120 11.77 1.44 -8.84
CA GLY A 120 11.67 2.83 -8.41
C GLY A 120 12.10 3.02 -6.95
N VAL A 121 11.69 2.13 -6.04
CA VAL A 121 12.11 2.14 -4.63
C VAL A 121 13.61 1.94 -4.48
N ALA A 122 14.23 1.07 -5.28
CA ALA A 122 15.67 0.85 -5.25
C ALA A 122 16.45 2.12 -5.67
N ILE A 123 16.02 2.78 -6.76
CA ILE A 123 16.62 4.04 -7.23
C ILE A 123 16.40 5.16 -6.21
N LEU A 124 15.20 5.25 -5.63
CA LEU A 124 14.87 6.22 -4.58
C LEU A 124 15.75 6.02 -3.35
N THR A 125 15.91 4.77 -2.92
CA THR A 125 16.74 4.41 -1.76
C THR A 125 18.19 4.82 -2.01
N TYR A 126 18.72 4.53 -3.20
CA TYR A 126 20.04 5.00 -3.60
C TYR A 126 20.14 6.54 -3.48
N GLY A 127 19.22 7.29 -4.11
CA GLY A 127 19.21 8.75 -4.05
C GLY A 127 19.14 9.29 -2.62
N LEU A 128 18.34 8.69 -1.74
CA LEU A 128 18.25 9.06 -0.33
C LEU A 128 19.52 8.74 0.47
N VAL A 129 20.24 7.67 0.12
CA VAL A 129 21.51 7.25 0.76
C VAL A 129 22.69 8.12 0.32
N VAL A 130 22.70 8.59 -0.92
CA VAL A 130 23.76 9.51 -1.39
C VAL A 130 23.37 10.99 -1.29
N LEU A 131 22.12 11.31 -0.93
CA LEU A 131 21.53 12.67 -0.94
C LEU A 131 21.57 13.35 -2.32
N GLU A 132 21.31 12.58 -3.37
CA GLU A 132 21.28 13.07 -4.75
C GLU A 132 19.85 13.32 -5.23
N ILE A 133 19.58 14.53 -5.72
CA ILE A 133 18.22 14.98 -6.05
C ILE A 133 17.63 14.17 -7.21
N TRP A 134 18.40 13.97 -8.28
CA TRP A 134 17.93 13.32 -9.50
C TRP A 134 17.50 11.86 -9.31
N PRO A 135 18.32 10.96 -8.72
CA PRO A 135 17.88 9.60 -8.42
C PRO A 135 16.73 9.57 -7.40
N THR A 136 16.69 10.48 -6.43
CA THR A 136 15.55 10.57 -5.51
C THR A 136 14.25 10.90 -6.23
N VAL A 137 14.24 11.94 -7.07
CA VAL A 137 13.04 12.35 -7.81
C VAL A 137 12.64 11.28 -8.83
N ALA A 138 13.59 10.73 -9.60
CA ALA A 138 13.31 9.71 -10.59
C ALA A 138 12.79 8.41 -9.95
N GLY A 139 13.46 7.93 -8.90
CA GLY A 139 13.03 6.75 -8.15
C GLY A 139 11.65 6.95 -7.51
N ALA A 140 11.42 8.13 -6.93
CA ALA A 140 10.12 8.50 -6.36
C ALA A 140 9.01 8.48 -7.42
N ALA A 141 9.25 9.07 -8.59
CA ALA A 141 8.28 9.10 -9.68
C ALA A 141 7.98 7.68 -10.20
N ILE A 142 9.01 6.86 -10.46
CA ILE A 142 8.84 5.47 -10.93
C ILE A 142 8.04 4.64 -9.93
N ALA A 143 8.39 4.72 -8.65
CA ALA A 143 7.70 3.97 -7.60
C ALA A 143 6.26 4.43 -7.41
N PHE A 144 6.02 5.74 -7.41
CA PHE A 144 4.68 6.32 -7.27
C PHE A 144 3.78 5.96 -8.44
N LEU A 145 4.27 6.11 -9.68
CA LEU A 145 3.54 5.74 -10.89
C LEU A 145 3.31 4.24 -10.97
N GLY A 146 4.31 3.43 -10.63
CA GLY A 146 4.20 1.96 -10.55
C GLY A 146 3.12 1.53 -9.56
N LYS A 147 3.08 2.11 -8.35
CA LYS A 147 2.06 1.78 -7.36
C LYS A 147 0.69 2.31 -7.76
N THR A 148 0.59 3.49 -8.38
CA THR A 148 -0.68 4.03 -8.88
C THR A 148 -1.25 3.13 -9.98
N TRP A 149 -0.39 2.69 -10.90
CA TRP A 149 -0.78 1.76 -11.96
C TRP A 149 -1.15 0.38 -11.39
N TYR A 150 -0.46 -0.11 -10.36
CA TYR A 150 -0.88 -1.31 -9.63
C TYR A 150 -2.30 -1.17 -9.07
N VAL A 151 -2.61 -0.06 -8.39
CA VAL A 151 -3.95 0.18 -7.84
C VAL A 151 -5.00 0.23 -8.94
N ASP A 152 -4.67 0.86 -10.08
CA ASP A 152 -5.53 0.82 -11.26
C ASP A 152 -5.79 -0.63 -11.72
N ARG A 153 -4.76 -1.47 -11.85
CA ARG A 153 -4.93 -2.90 -12.18
C ARG A 153 -5.79 -3.65 -11.16
N MET A 154 -5.72 -3.28 -9.88
CA MET A 154 -6.58 -3.85 -8.85
C MET A 154 -8.05 -3.41 -9.01
N VAL A 155 -8.32 -2.19 -9.48
CA VAL A 155 -9.69 -1.77 -9.84
C VAL A 155 -10.25 -2.69 -10.93
N TRP A 156 -9.51 -2.91 -12.00
CA TRP A 156 -9.91 -3.81 -13.09
C TRP A 156 -10.13 -5.24 -12.60
N LEU A 157 -9.25 -5.75 -11.75
CA LEU A 157 -9.42 -7.06 -11.13
C LEU A 157 -10.74 -7.12 -10.34
N PHE A 158 -11.03 -6.12 -9.50
CA PHE A 158 -12.27 -6.10 -8.75
C PHE A 158 -13.50 -6.04 -9.66
N GLU A 159 -13.46 -5.20 -10.70
CA GLU A 159 -14.55 -5.08 -11.67
C GLU A 159 -14.85 -6.41 -12.38
N ASP A 160 -13.81 -7.16 -12.76
CA ASP A 160 -13.98 -8.47 -13.38
C ASP A 160 -14.47 -9.52 -12.39
N MET A 161 -14.09 -9.42 -11.11
CA MET A 161 -14.43 -10.42 -10.09
C MET A 161 -15.75 -10.11 -9.34
N LYS A 162 -16.32 -8.91 -9.44
CA LYS A 162 -17.50 -8.47 -8.66
C LYS A 162 -18.77 -9.31 -8.90
N HIS A 163 -18.81 -10.11 -9.96
CA HIS A 163 -19.93 -11.02 -10.24
C HIS A 163 -20.02 -12.17 -9.22
N ILE A 164 -18.92 -12.49 -8.52
CA ILE A 164 -18.90 -13.47 -7.44
C ILE A 164 -19.75 -12.95 -6.26
N PRO A 165 -20.71 -13.75 -5.72
CA PRO A 165 -21.64 -13.29 -4.69
C PRO A 165 -21.01 -12.68 -3.44
N GLU A 166 -19.83 -13.17 -3.03
CA GLU A 166 -19.07 -12.63 -1.91
C GLU A 166 -18.57 -11.21 -2.20
N TYR A 167 -17.92 -11.00 -3.36
CA TYR A 167 -17.32 -9.72 -3.74
C TYR A 167 -18.38 -8.70 -4.14
N LYS A 168 -19.52 -9.15 -4.67
CA LYS A 168 -20.68 -8.29 -4.93
C LYS A 168 -21.14 -7.54 -3.68
N LYS A 169 -21.09 -8.18 -2.50
CA LYS A 169 -21.47 -7.55 -1.22
C LYS A 169 -20.53 -6.44 -0.79
N TRP A 170 -19.32 -6.37 -1.38
CA TRP A 170 -18.36 -5.32 -1.07
C TRP A 170 -18.63 -4.04 -1.86
N LEU A 171 -19.51 -4.09 -2.87
CA LEU A 171 -19.99 -2.94 -3.62
C LEU A 171 -21.34 -2.46 -3.02
N TYR A 172 -21.33 -1.28 -2.40
CA TYR A 172 -22.49 -0.63 -1.80
C TYR A 172 -22.39 0.89 -1.84
#